data_AF-A0AAE0BNL9-F1
#
_entry.id   AF-A0AAE0BNL9-F1
#
_cell.length_a   1.000
_cell.length_b   1.000
_cell.length_c   1.000
_cell.angle_alpha   90.00
_cell.angle_beta   90.00
_cell.angle_gamma   90.00
#
_symmetry.space_group_name_H-M   'P 1'
#
loop_
_entity.id
_entity.type
_entity.pdbx_description
1 polymer ?
#
loop_
_entity_poly.entity_id
_entity_poly.type
_entity_poly.pdbx_seq_one_letter_code
_entity_poly.pdbx_strand_id
1 'polypeptide(L)'
;MSIVEKVSDGRVGREHKTVGHIFASLYLKKDGNLNGDLMGYALNILPWRKCKTCKGKRQYRMYTGVVCLYYVGTCTRCLSGDARLAESGAPVAVSKVSDATLYDGTFKIVQFTDLHFGETSRDDQASQRVMQAVLAAEPDTDLVILSGDMISGDKNKMQNDPNWFQNKWQDIVLPLEHAGVPFACVFGNHDSEASLHNVAIAKLDRESSRLSLTKCTPAPGTNPVHINYHLEILPTKKPQLETMPALNDTFYAPHIRALDGSVARSALTTEHEQAAARIWLLDSGRRGCGGQSRGWGCVPGRTIKWIEQEAADLAHQAQRWSGGFSPTPSLSFVHIPPPEFLQAWRSPSTRGNKWEAIACPSLNSGLVSVLRRANITAVYSGHDHNNDFVGLVQGVRLAYGRKSGYGGYGPRPVTSRGARVILLREGEDASVAPTWIRTENGVKHLQAPTWEIVKMLARQNMCEQS
;
A
#
# COMPACT_ATOMS: atom_id res chain seq x y z
N MET A 1 25.31 -23.32 26.36
CA MET A 1 24.78 -22.04 26.89
C MET A 1 24.49 -22.23 28.37
N SER A 2 25.08 -21.41 29.24
CA SER A 2 24.78 -21.40 30.67
C SER A 2 24.15 -20.05 31.02
N ILE A 3 22.93 -20.06 31.53
CA ILE A 3 22.22 -18.86 31.99
C ILE A 3 22.72 -18.57 33.41
N VAL A 4 23.23 -17.35 33.64
CA VAL A 4 23.63 -16.88 34.97
C VAL A 4 22.65 -15.80 35.41
N GLU A 5 21.90 -16.06 36.46
CA GLU A 5 20.96 -15.11 37.07
C GLU A 5 21.73 -14.21 38.06
N LYS A 6 21.60 -12.88 37.94
CA LYS A 6 22.05 -11.94 38.96
C LYS A 6 20.88 -11.06 39.36
N VAL A 7 20.31 -11.33 40.54
CA VAL A 7 19.22 -10.55 41.12
C VAL A 7 19.82 -9.50 42.04
N SER A 8 19.62 -8.21 41.75
CA SER A 8 19.98 -7.11 42.66
C SER A 8 18.73 -6.62 43.39
N ASP A 9 18.71 -6.76 44.71
CA ASP A 9 17.58 -6.39 45.57
C ASP A 9 17.74 -4.92 46.01
N GLY A 10 17.03 -4.01 45.33
CA GLY A 10 17.00 -2.59 45.70
C GLY A 10 15.90 -2.31 46.72
N ARG A 11 16.26 -1.99 47.96
CA ARG A 11 15.30 -1.56 49.00
C ARG A 11 14.79 -0.15 48.68
N VAL A 12 13.51 0.00 48.36
CA VAL A 12 12.81 1.30 48.36
C VAL A 12 12.10 1.49 49.70
N GLY A 13 12.36 2.63 50.34
CA GLY A 13 11.80 3.05 51.62
C GLY A 13 10.28 3.22 51.59
N ARG A 14 9.69 3.20 52.78
CA ARG A 14 8.24 3.20 53.04
C ARG A 14 7.54 4.44 52.46
N GLU A 15 6.27 4.20 52.12
CA GLU A 15 5.21 5.16 51.74
C GLU A 15 5.14 5.51 50.25
N HIS A 16 4.49 4.63 49.48
CA HIS A 16 3.42 4.94 48.51
C HIS A 16 2.93 3.59 47.91
N LYS A 17 1.62 3.43 47.70
CA LYS A 17 1.05 2.28 46.98
C LYS A 17 1.41 2.40 45.50
N THR A 18 2.48 1.75 45.06
CA THR A 18 2.87 1.73 43.65
C THR A 18 3.13 0.30 43.17
N VAL A 19 2.72 0.04 41.93
CA VAL A 19 2.95 -1.18 41.16
C VAL A 19 4.45 -1.48 41.16
N GLY A 20 4.85 -2.64 41.68
CA GLY A 20 6.24 -3.07 41.68
C GLY A 20 6.60 -3.72 40.36
N HIS A 21 7.44 -3.07 39.55
CA HIS A 21 8.07 -3.69 38.38
C HIS A 21 9.31 -4.48 38.83
N ILE A 22 9.37 -5.77 38.54
CA ILE A 22 10.59 -6.57 38.67
C ILE A 22 11.29 -6.53 37.32
N PHE A 23 12.48 -5.93 37.27
CA PHE A 23 13.35 -5.98 36.10
C PHE A 23 14.22 -7.23 36.20
N ALA A 24 14.11 -8.13 35.22
CA ALA A 24 15.04 -9.24 35.05
C ALA A 24 15.82 -9.02 33.75
N SER A 25 17.13 -8.83 33.85
CA SER A 25 18.02 -8.72 32.69
C SER A 25 18.59 -10.09 32.34
N LEU A 26 18.31 -10.59 31.15
CA LEU A 26 18.89 -11.83 30.61
C LEU A 26 20.10 -11.49 29.74
N TYR A 27 21.27 -11.99 30.12
CA TYR A 27 22.50 -11.83 29.33
C TYR A 27 22.78 -13.09 28.52
N LEU A 28 22.89 -12.96 27.20
CA LEU A 28 23.42 -14.01 26.33
C LEU A 28 24.93 -13.84 26.23
N LYS A 29 25.67 -14.82 26.75
CA LYS A 29 27.14 -14.86 26.63
C LYS A 29 27.53 -15.70 25.42
N LYS A 30 28.14 -15.10 24.41
CA LYS A 30 28.89 -15.80 23.36
C LYS A 30 30.34 -15.31 23.40
N ASP A 31 31.27 -16.24 23.64
CA ASP A 31 32.71 -16.08 23.48
C ASP A 31 33.37 -14.89 24.20
N GLY A 32 33.11 -14.77 25.51
CA GLY A 32 33.99 -14.04 26.43
C GLY A 32 33.95 -12.51 26.41
N ASN A 33 33.33 -11.86 25.42
CA ASN A 33 33.17 -10.40 25.36
C ASN A 33 31.70 -9.98 25.54
N LEU A 34 31.45 -9.09 26.50
CA LEU A 34 30.17 -8.42 26.72
C LEU A 34 30.05 -7.23 25.75
N ASN A 35 29.65 -7.48 24.51
CA ASN A 35 29.14 -6.44 23.61
C ASN A 35 27.85 -6.98 22.98
N GLY A 36 26.72 -6.59 23.55
CA GLY A 36 25.39 -6.92 23.05
C GLY A 36 24.35 -6.03 23.72
N ASP A 37 23.53 -5.40 22.89
CA ASP A 37 22.50 -4.43 23.28
C ASP A 37 21.51 -4.97 24.32
N LEU A 38 21.16 -4.11 25.28
CA LEU A 38 20.16 -4.36 26.31
C LEU A 38 18.77 -4.56 25.70
N MET A 39 18.31 -5.80 25.56
CA MET A 39 16.90 -6.12 25.35
C MET A 39 16.20 -6.15 26.72
N GLY A 40 15.64 -5.00 27.13
CA GLY A 40 14.80 -4.91 28.32
C GLY A 40 13.37 -5.36 28.00
N TYR A 41 12.89 -6.42 28.65
CA TYR A 41 11.47 -6.81 28.59
C TYR A 41 10.75 -6.31 29.84
N ALA A 42 9.68 -5.52 29.66
CA ALA A 42 8.77 -5.15 30.73
C ALA A 42 7.60 -6.15 30.78
N LEU A 43 7.53 -6.98 31.84
CA LEU A 43 6.40 -7.87 32.10
C LEU A 43 5.37 -7.15 32.97
N ASN A 44 4.17 -6.93 32.45
CA ASN A 44 3.02 -6.50 33.25
C ASN A 44 2.38 -7.72 33.92
N ILE A 45 2.64 -7.88 35.22
CA ILE A 45 2.00 -8.92 36.03
C ILE A 45 0.72 -8.33 36.65
N LEU A 46 -0.45 -8.84 36.25
CA LEU A 46 -1.71 -8.51 36.94
C LEU A 46 -1.68 -9.03 38.38
N PRO A 47 -2.22 -8.29 39.37
CA PRO A 47 -2.15 -8.69 40.77
C PRO A 47 -3.01 -9.94 41.03
N TRP A 48 -2.36 -11.06 41.35
CA TRP A 48 -3.04 -12.30 41.77
C TRP A 48 -3.50 -12.20 43.24
N ARG A 49 -4.75 -12.59 43.50
CA ARG A 49 -5.28 -12.76 44.87
C ARG A 49 -4.55 -13.92 45.55
N LYS A 50 -4.04 -13.70 46.77
CA LYS A 50 -3.36 -14.72 47.58
C LYS A 50 -4.26 -15.94 47.84
N CYS A 51 -3.82 -17.13 47.45
CA CYS A 51 -4.42 -18.38 47.91
C CYS A 51 -4.10 -18.57 49.41
N LYS A 52 -5.13 -18.66 50.27
CA LYS A 52 -4.97 -18.71 51.73
C LYS A 52 -4.37 -20.01 52.26
N THR A 53 -4.22 -21.04 51.44
CA THR A 53 -3.91 -22.42 51.86
C THR A 53 -2.43 -22.80 51.74
N CYS A 54 -1.66 -22.16 50.86
CA CYS A 54 -0.24 -22.44 50.69
C CYS A 54 0.61 -21.35 51.35
N LYS A 55 1.07 -21.61 52.59
CA LYS A 55 2.00 -20.77 53.38
C LYS A 55 3.39 -20.64 52.72
N GLY A 56 3.46 -20.04 51.54
CA GLY A 56 4.66 -19.38 51.02
C GLY A 56 5.89 -20.24 50.69
N LYS A 57 5.77 -21.52 50.34
CA LYS A 57 6.91 -22.30 49.81
C LYS A 57 6.82 -22.43 48.30
N ARG A 58 7.79 -21.82 47.60
CA ARG A 58 7.94 -21.84 46.14
C ARG A 58 8.77 -23.07 45.74
N GLN A 59 8.25 -23.93 44.87
CA GLN A 59 9.05 -24.86 44.08
C GLN A 59 8.62 -24.74 42.62
N TYR A 60 9.57 -24.55 41.72
CA TYR A 60 9.33 -24.49 40.28
C TYR A 60 10.20 -25.55 39.60
N ARG A 61 9.61 -26.30 38.65
CA ARG A 61 10.34 -27.13 37.67
C ARG A 61 10.22 -26.43 36.32
N MET A 62 11.34 -26.13 35.66
CA MET A 62 11.36 -25.72 34.26
C MET A 62 11.38 -26.96 33.36
N TYR A 63 10.59 -26.93 32.28
CA TYR A 63 10.77 -27.81 31.13
C TYR A 63 11.33 -26.97 29.98
N THR A 64 12.49 -27.36 29.44
CA THR A 64 13.09 -26.71 28.27
C THR A 64 12.61 -27.39 27.00
N GLY A 65 11.83 -26.66 26.21
CA GLY A 65 11.43 -27.04 24.85
C GLY A 65 10.48 -25.98 24.29
N VAL A 66 10.92 -25.33 23.21
CA VAL A 66 10.21 -24.37 22.34
C VAL A 66 8.69 -24.31 22.51
N VAL A 67 8.12 -23.36 23.26
CA VAL A 67 6.67 -23.06 23.20
C VAL A 67 6.36 -21.62 23.65
N CYS A 68 5.43 -20.97 22.93
CA CYS A 68 4.58 -19.87 23.36
C CYS A 68 4.30 -19.84 24.87
N LEU A 69 4.54 -18.70 25.52
CA LEU A 69 4.19 -18.50 26.92
C LEU A 69 2.68 -18.23 27.07
N TYR A 70 1.89 -19.30 27.21
CA TYR A 70 0.59 -19.22 27.89
C TYR A 70 0.80 -19.51 29.39
N TYR A 71 0.61 -18.50 30.24
CA TYR A 71 0.58 -18.68 31.68
C TYR A 71 -0.83 -19.11 32.10
N VAL A 72 -1.07 -20.42 32.21
CA VAL A 72 -2.26 -20.95 32.89
C VAL A 72 -1.79 -21.57 34.20
N GLY A 73 -1.88 -20.82 35.29
CA GLY A 73 -1.59 -21.33 36.62
C GLY A 73 -2.72 -22.22 37.12
N THR A 74 -2.57 -23.54 37.01
CA THR A 74 -3.43 -24.50 37.72
C THR A 74 -2.68 -25.09 38.91
N CYS A 75 -3.28 -25.00 40.09
CA CYS A 75 -2.79 -25.62 41.32
C CYS A 75 -3.19 -27.10 41.31
N THR A 76 -2.24 -28.00 41.05
CA THR A 76 -2.45 -29.46 40.93
C THR A 76 -2.80 -30.17 42.23
N ARG A 77 -3.08 -29.45 43.33
CA ARG A 77 -3.45 -30.03 44.64
C ARG A 77 -4.93 -29.91 45.02
N CYS A 78 -5.78 -29.38 44.14
CA CYS A 78 -7.23 -29.27 44.35
C CYS A 78 -8.06 -30.21 43.44
N LEU A 79 -7.43 -31.11 42.68
CA LEU A 79 -8.12 -32.09 41.81
C LEU A 79 -8.51 -33.36 42.58
N SER A 80 -9.29 -33.20 43.64
CA SER A 80 -10.04 -34.29 44.26
C SER A 80 -11.37 -33.74 44.75
N GLY A 81 -12.30 -33.56 43.84
CA GLY A 81 -13.65 -33.08 44.10
C GLY A 81 -14.34 -32.74 42.78
N ASP A 82 -15.38 -33.49 42.45
CA ASP A 82 -16.21 -33.36 41.25
C ASP A 82 -16.59 -31.91 40.95
N ALA A 83 -16.04 -31.35 39.86
CA ALA A 83 -16.52 -30.11 39.28
C ALA A 83 -16.52 -30.25 37.76
N ARG A 84 -17.70 -30.53 37.21
CA ARG A 84 -17.99 -30.49 35.77
C ARG A 84 -17.67 -29.08 35.25
N LEU A 85 -16.72 -28.98 34.32
CA LEU A 85 -16.49 -27.75 33.57
C LEU A 85 -17.63 -27.60 32.54
N ALA A 86 -18.40 -26.54 32.67
CA ALA A 86 -19.38 -26.12 31.68
C ALA A 86 -18.66 -25.56 30.45
N GLU A 87 -18.91 -26.15 29.28
CA GLU A 87 -18.53 -25.59 27.98
C GLU A 87 -19.47 -24.44 27.63
N SER A 88 -19.01 -23.20 27.84
CA SER A 88 -19.59 -22.04 27.17
C SER A 88 -18.49 -21.00 26.93
N GLY A 89 -17.96 -20.97 25.71
CA GLY A 89 -16.99 -19.97 25.29
C GLY A 89 -16.79 -20.04 23.79
N ALA A 90 -17.43 -19.14 23.06
CA ALA A 90 -17.20 -18.94 21.63
C ALA A 90 -15.70 -18.65 21.37
N PRO A 91 -15.16 -19.03 20.20
CA PRO A 91 -13.77 -18.75 19.87
C PRO A 91 -13.56 -17.23 19.81
N VAL A 92 -12.77 -16.70 20.74
CA VAL A 92 -12.25 -15.33 20.67
C VAL A 92 -11.23 -15.32 19.52
N ALA A 93 -11.55 -14.60 18.45
CA ALA A 93 -10.60 -14.33 17.39
C ALA A 93 -9.41 -13.56 17.97
N VAL A 94 -8.26 -14.22 18.05
CA VAL A 94 -6.99 -13.57 18.37
C VAL A 94 -6.58 -12.81 17.12
N SER A 95 -6.85 -11.51 17.08
CA SER A 95 -6.21 -10.62 16.12
C SER A 95 -4.72 -10.62 16.40
N LYS A 96 -3.93 -11.03 15.40
CA LYS A 96 -2.48 -10.87 15.40
C LYS A 96 -2.23 -9.35 15.41
N VAL A 97 -1.93 -8.78 16.57
CA VAL A 97 -1.27 -7.47 16.62
C VAL A 97 0.14 -7.73 16.12
N SER A 98 0.37 -7.52 14.82
CA SER A 98 1.72 -7.55 14.28
C SER A 98 2.51 -6.46 14.97
N ASP A 99 3.59 -6.84 15.66
CA ASP A 99 4.66 -5.92 16.01
C ASP A 99 4.93 -5.03 14.79
N ALA A 100 4.87 -3.72 14.97
CA ALA A 100 5.08 -2.73 13.93
C ALA A 100 6.28 -3.15 13.07
N THR A 101 6.00 -3.44 11.80
CA THR A 101 6.99 -3.86 10.80
C THR A 101 8.11 -2.83 10.79
N LEU A 102 9.32 -3.27 11.15
CA LEU A 102 10.53 -2.53 10.85
C LEU A 102 10.55 -2.30 9.34
N TYR A 103 10.51 -1.03 8.92
CA TYR A 103 10.68 -0.66 7.53
C TYR A 103 12.07 -1.07 7.08
N ASP A 104 12.11 -2.01 6.15
CA ASP A 104 13.32 -2.59 5.59
C ASP A 104 13.84 -1.79 4.39
N GLY A 105 13.29 -0.60 4.17
CA GLY A 105 13.57 0.24 3.00
C GLY A 105 12.80 -0.19 1.75
N THR A 106 11.86 -1.14 1.85
CA THR A 106 11.03 -1.57 0.71
C THR A 106 9.56 -1.23 0.90
N PHE A 107 8.84 -1.13 -0.22
CA PHE A 107 7.41 -0.85 -0.23
C PHE A 107 6.75 -1.56 -1.41
N LYS A 108 5.78 -2.44 -1.14
CA LYS A 108 5.10 -3.28 -2.13
C LYS A 108 3.71 -2.74 -2.47
N ILE A 109 3.49 -2.52 -3.76
CA ILE A 109 2.23 -2.09 -4.33
C ILE A 109 1.63 -3.20 -5.19
N VAL A 110 0.34 -3.48 -5.01
CA VAL A 110 -0.46 -4.31 -5.92
C VAL A 110 -1.43 -3.43 -6.69
N GLN A 111 -1.34 -3.45 -8.02
CA GLN A 111 -2.24 -2.74 -8.92
C GLN A 111 -3.30 -3.69 -9.47
N PHE A 112 -4.56 -3.49 -9.07
CA PHE A 112 -5.72 -4.07 -9.75
C PHE A 112 -6.31 -3.06 -10.73
N THR A 113 -6.77 -3.54 -11.88
CA THR A 113 -7.31 -2.68 -12.93
C THR A 113 -8.40 -3.40 -13.71
N ASP A 114 -9.32 -2.63 -14.28
CA ASP A 114 -10.33 -3.12 -15.21
C ASP A 114 -11.14 -4.28 -14.59
N LEU A 115 -11.69 -4.03 -13.39
CA LEU A 115 -12.52 -5.00 -12.69
C LEU A 115 -13.91 -5.15 -13.33
N HIS A 116 -14.45 -4.04 -13.86
CA HIS A 116 -15.74 -4.00 -14.58
C HIS A 116 -16.90 -4.63 -13.78
N PHE A 117 -17.05 -4.24 -12.52
CA PHE A 117 -18.16 -4.70 -11.68
C PHE A 117 -19.50 -4.17 -12.20
N GLY A 118 -20.55 -4.95 -11.98
CA GLY A 118 -21.91 -4.56 -12.30
C GLY A 118 -22.43 -5.09 -13.64
N GLU A 119 -21.64 -5.86 -14.38
CA GLU A 119 -22.14 -6.53 -15.58
C GLU A 119 -22.96 -7.77 -15.28
N THR A 120 -22.44 -8.65 -14.40
CA THR A 120 -23.15 -9.82 -13.85
C THR A 120 -22.61 -10.15 -12.45
N SER A 121 -23.47 -10.64 -11.56
CA SER A 121 -23.02 -11.08 -10.22
C SER A 121 -22.02 -12.23 -10.26
N ARG A 122 -22.06 -13.07 -11.30
CA ARG A 122 -21.11 -14.18 -11.46
C ARG A 122 -19.70 -13.65 -11.71
N ASP A 123 -19.58 -12.64 -12.57
CA ASP A 123 -18.31 -12.03 -12.93
C ASP A 123 -17.77 -11.19 -11.78
N ASP A 124 -18.62 -10.42 -11.09
CA ASP A 124 -18.25 -9.67 -9.88
C ASP A 124 -17.61 -10.58 -8.82
N GLN A 125 -18.26 -11.71 -8.51
CA GLN A 125 -17.73 -12.70 -7.56
C GLN A 125 -16.42 -13.34 -8.04
N ALA A 126 -16.28 -13.55 -9.36
CA ALA A 126 -15.04 -14.06 -9.92
C ALA A 126 -13.90 -13.05 -9.82
N SER A 127 -14.17 -11.77 -10.08
CA SER A 127 -13.22 -10.66 -9.87
C SER A 127 -12.77 -10.57 -8.41
N GLN A 128 -13.70 -10.69 -7.43
CA GLN A 128 -13.35 -10.74 -6.01
C GLN A 128 -12.40 -11.90 -5.69
N ARG A 129 -12.64 -13.09 -6.25
CA ARG A 129 -11.76 -14.26 -6.06
C ARG A 129 -10.35 -14.00 -6.62
N VAL A 130 -10.22 -13.29 -7.75
CA VAL A 130 -8.90 -12.87 -8.27
C VAL A 130 -8.18 -11.97 -7.27
N MET A 131 -8.87 -10.95 -6.76
CA MET A 131 -8.29 -10.01 -5.79
C MET A 131 -7.81 -10.74 -4.53
N GLN A 132 -8.66 -11.61 -3.99
CA GLN A 132 -8.34 -12.43 -2.82
C GLN A 132 -7.14 -13.36 -3.08
N ALA A 133 -7.11 -14.05 -4.22
CA ALA A 133 -6.03 -14.97 -4.55
C ALA A 133 -4.68 -14.26 -4.74
N VAL A 134 -4.68 -13.09 -5.39
CA VAL A 134 -3.48 -12.26 -5.54
C VAL A 134 -2.97 -11.78 -4.19
N LEU A 135 -3.84 -11.21 -3.34
CA LEU A 135 -3.44 -10.69 -2.03
C LEU A 135 -2.98 -11.82 -1.09
N ALA A 136 -3.60 -13.01 -1.17
CA ALA A 136 -3.14 -14.18 -0.44
C ALA A 136 -1.74 -14.65 -0.91
N ALA A 137 -1.41 -14.47 -2.20
CA ALA A 137 -0.10 -14.80 -2.76
C ALA A 137 0.96 -13.70 -2.54
N GLU A 138 0.56 -12.50 -2.13
CA GLU A 138 1.41 -11.35 -1.81
C GLU A 138 1.04 -10.77 -0.42
N PRO A 139 1.22 -11.55 0.67
CA PRO A 139 0.70 -11.21 2.00
C PRO A 139 1.39 -10.00 2.67
N ASP A 140 2.52 -9.57 2.12
CA ASP A 140 3.33 -8.40 2.48
C ASP A 140 3.04 -7.21 1.55
N THR A 141 1.80 -7.07 1.08
CA THR A 141 1.37 -5.90 0.30
C THR A 141 1.13 -4.71 1.23
N ASP A 142 1.82 -3.60 0.98
CA ASP A 142 1.68 -2.37 1.77
C ASP A 142 0.56 -1.47 1.26
N LEU A 143 0.29 -1.49 -0.05
CA LEU A 143 -0.72 -0.65 -0.69
C LEU A 143 -1.35 -1.33 -1.90
N VAL A 144 -2.66 -1.19 -2.05
CA VAL A 144 -3.36 -1.50 -3.30
C VAL A 144 -3.68 -0.24 -4.08
N ILE A 145 -3.45 -0.28 -5.39
CA ILE A 145 -3.92 0.76 -6.32
C ILE A 145 -5.01 0.18 -7.21
N LEU A 146 -6.17 0.83 -7.23
CA LEU A 146 -7.25 0.55 -8.18
C LEU A 146 -7.12 1.57 -9.33
N SER A 147 -6.66 1.11 -10.50
CA SER A 147 -6.19 2.00 -11.58
C SER A 147 -7.17 2.21 -12.75
N GLY A 148 -8.46 2.20 -12.47
CA GLY A 148 -9.52 2.57 -13.40
C GLY A 148 -10.37 1.40 -13.88
N ASP A 149 -11.60 1.73 -14.27
CA ASP A 149 -12.66 0.81 -14.72
C ASP A 149 -12.98 -0.27 -13.68
N MET A 150 -13.25 0.19 -12.45
CA MET A 150 -13.68 -0.64 -11.35
C MET A 150 -15.14 -1.06 -11.53
N ILE A 151 -15.98 -0.12 -12.00
CA ILE A 151 -17.39 -0.36 -12.34
C ILE A 151 -17.60 -0.21 -13.84
N SER A 152 -18.40 -1.12 -14.41
CA SER A 152 -18.92 -0.98 -15.76
C SER A 152 -20.01 0.08 -15.76
N GLY A 153 -19.79 1.20 -16.44
CA GLY A 153 -20.72 2.31 -16.40
C GLY A 153 -21.94 2.20 -17.33
N ASP A 154 -22.55 1.02 -17.39
CA ASP A 154 -23.82 0.82 -18.07
C ASP A 154 -25.00 1.27 -17.19
N LYS A 155 -25.46 2.50 -17.39
CA LYS A 155 -26.63 3.06 -16.66
C LYS A 155 -27.89 2.21 -16.81
N ASN A 156 -28.03 1.43 -17.88
CA ASN A 156 -29.23 0.64 -18.11
C ASN A 156 -29.29 -0.59 -17.20
N LYS A 157 -28.13 -1.11 -16.76
CA LYS A 157 -28.06 -2.21 -15.78
C LYS A 157 -28.36 -1.76 -14.35
N MET A 158 -28.40 -0.46 -14.11
CA MET A 158 -28.77 0.15 -12.82
C MET A 158 -30.28 0.37 -12.66
N GLN A 159 -31.08 0.02 -13.67
CA GLN A 159 -32.50 0.35 -13.69
C GLN A 159 -33.21 -0.30 -12.49
N ASN A 160 -33.70 0.58 -11.59
CA ASN A 160 -34.55 0.33 -10.42
C ASN A 160 -33.87 0.07 -9.05
N ASP A 161 -32.55 0.22 -8.91
CA ASP A 161 -31.89 0.16 -7.58
C ASP A 161 -31.05 1.43 -7.30
N PRO A 162 -31.54 2.35 -6.45
CA PRO A 162 -30.80 3.58 -6.10
C PRO A 162 -29.51 3.30 -5.33
N ASN A 163 -29.39 2.14 -4.68
CA ASN A 163 -28.22 1.74 -3.91
C ASN A 163 -27.23 0.90 -4.72
N TRP A 164 -27.54 0.59 -5.99
CA TRP A 164 -26.74 -0.30 -6.82
C TRP A 164 -25.26 0.09 -6.86
N PHE A 165 -24.95 1.38 -7.05
CA PHE A 165 -23.58 1.85 -7.15
C PHE A 165 -22.83 1.65 -5.82
N GLN A 166 -23.48 2.00 -4.71
CA GLN A 166 -22.92 1.79 -3.36
C GLN A 166 -22.68 0.31 -3.09
N ASN A 167 -23.63 -0.56 -3.42
CA ASN A 167 -23.49 -2.00 -3.25
C ASN A 167 -22.32 -2.56 -4.06
N LYS A 168 -22.19 -2.14 -5.33
CA LYS A 168 -21.07 -2.57 -6.19
C LYS A 168 -19.73 -2.04 -5.72
N TRP A 169 -19.68 -0.80 -5.25
CA TRP A 169 -18.47 -0.24 -4.67
C TRP A 169 -18.07 -0.98 -3.40
N GLN A 170 -19.02 -1.32 -2.54
CA GLN A 170 -18.76 -2.15 -1.35
C GLN A 170 -18.22 -3.54 -1.74
N ASP A 171 -18.78 -4.17 -2.77
CA ASP A 171 -18.29 -5.45 -3.28
C ASP A 171 -16.82 -5.36 -3.76
N ILE A 172 -16.42 -4.26 -4.39
CA ILE A 172 -15.04 -4.01 -4.83
C ILE A 172 -14.08 -3.86 -3.64
N VAL A 173 -14.53 -3.17 -2.60
CA VAL A 173 -13.69 -2.81 -1.44
C VAL A 173 -13.55 -3.98 -0.45
N LEU A 174 -14.54 -4.88 -0.39
CA LEU A 174 -14.59 -5.99 0.57
C LEU A 174 -13.34 -6.89 0.59
N PRO A 175 -12.76 -7.34 -0.55
CA PRO A 175 -11.51 -8.09 -0.54
C PRO A 175 -10.33 -7.34 0.09
N LEU A 176 -10.29 -6.01 -0.06
CA LEU A 176 -9.23 -5.15 0.48
C LEU A 176 -9.37 -5.01 2.00
N GLU A 177 -10.60 -4.85 2.48
CA GLU A 177 -10.92 -4.82 3.91
C GLU A 177 -10.61 -6.14 4.61
N HIS A 178 -10.97 -7.27 3.98
CA HIS A 178 -10.62 -8.59 4.51
C HIS A 178 -9.10 -8.82 4.57
N ALA A 179 -8.33 -8.27 3.62
CA ALA A 179 -6.88 -8.32 3.65
C ALA A 179 -6.26 -7.31 4.64
N GLY A 180 -7.01 -6.29 5.08
CA GLY A 180 -6.52 -5.23 5.94
C GLY A 180 -5.52 -4.29 5.26
N VAL A 181 -5.53 -4.22 3.93
CA VAL A 181 -4.54 -3.47 3.14
C VAL A 181 -5.12 -2.11 2.73
N PRO A 182 -4.43 -0.99 3.00
CA PRO A 182 -4.88 0.32 2.56
C PRO A 182 -4.86 0.40 1.03
N PHE A 183 -5.69 1.29 0.46
CA PHE A 183 -5.81 1.39 -0.99
C PHE A 183 -6.09 2.79 -1.49
N ALA A 184 -5.80 3.07 -2.75
CA ALA A 184 -6.11 4.35 -3.40
C ALA A 184 -6.55 4.15 -4.86
N CYS A 185 -7.39 5.07 -5.35
CA CYS A 185 -8.07 4.93 -6.63
C CYS A 185 -7.72 6.05 -7.62
N VAL A 186 -7.51 5.69 -8.89
CA VAL A 186 -7.69 6.59 -10.04
C VAL A 186 -8.77 5.98 -10.93
N PHE A 187 -9.59 6.83 -11.55
CA PHE A 187 -10.76 6.37 -12.31
C PHE A 187 -10.45 6.25 -13.81
N GLY A 188 -11.14 5.31 -14.44
CA GLY A 188 -11.11 5.05 -15.85
C GLY A 188 -12.26 5.67 -16.61
N ASN A 189 -12.37 5.33 -17.89
CA ASN A 189 -13.37 5.91 -18.77
C ASN A 189 -14.78 5.40 -18.49
N HIS A 190 -14.94 4.24 -17.87
CA HIS A 190 -16.23 3.64 -17.55
C HIS A 190 -16.78 4.04 -16.19
N ASP A 191 -15.93 4.32 -15.19
CA ASP A 191 -16.38 4.51 -13.80
C ASP A 191 -17.46 5.60 -13.64
N SER A 192 -17.32 6.70 -14.39
CA SER A 192 -18.29 7.80 -14.37
C SER A 192 -19.38 7.73 -15.44
N GLU A 193 -19.45 6.63 -16.19
CA GLU A 193 -20.54 6.40 -17.15
C GLU A 193 -21.81 5.89 -16.46
N ALA A 194 -21.73 5.41 -15.21
CA ALA A 194 -22.88 5.02 -14.38
C ALA A 194 -23.56 6.26 -13.73
N SER A 195 -24.22 6.10 -12.57
CA SER A 195 -24.98 7.17 -11.92
C SER A 195 -24.13 8.25 -11.23
N LEU A 196 -22.89 7.94 -10.85
CA LEU A 196 -22.01 8.85 -10.14
C LEU A 196 -20.88 9.37 -11.05
N HIS A 197 -20.43 10.59 -10.79
CA HIS A 197 -19.22 11.16 -11.40
C HIS A 197 -18.00 10.95 -10.50
N ASN A 198 -16.78 11.00 -11.05
CA ASN A 198 -15.52 10.74 -10.35
C ASN A 198 -15.46 11.31 -8.91
N VAL A 199 -15.77 12.60 -8.72
CA VAL A 199 -15.76 13.27 -7.38
C VAL A 199 -16.72 12.61 -6.39
N ALA A 200 -17.92 12.22 -6.83
CA ALA A 200 -18.89 11.52 -6.01
C ALA A 200 -18.43 10.08 -5.70
N ILE A 201 -17.79 9.41 -6.67
CA ILE A 201 -17.23 8.07 -6.47
C ILE A 201 -16.10 8.12 -5.43
N ALA A 202 -15.17 9.07 -5.51
CA ALA A 202 -14.13 9.21 -4.48
C ALA A 202 -14.66 9.58 -3.10
N LYS A 203 -15.79 10.29 -3.03
CA LYS A 203 -16.47 10.52 -1.76
C LYS A 203 -17.02 9.21 -1.20
N LEU A 204 -17.78 8.48 -2.02
CA LEU A 204 -18.32 7.17 -1.67
C LEU A 204 -17.21 6.20 -1.26
N ASP A 205 -16.08 6.20 -1.95
CA ASP A 205 -14.92 5.36 -1.67
C ASP A 205 -14.39 5.55 -0.24
N ARG A 206 -14.18 6.81 0.16
CA ARG A 206 -13.77 7.15 1.52
C ARG A 206 -14.82 6.85 2.58
N GLU A 207 -16.09 6.91 2.22
CA GLU A 207 -17.21 6.58 3.12
C GLU A 207 -17.42 5.06 3.25
N SER A 208 -17.05 4.29 2.22
CA SER A 208 -17.22 2.83 2.17
C SER A 208 -16.15 2.09 2.95
N SER A 209 -14.94 2.66 3.08
CA SER A 209 -13.90 2.07 3.92
C SER A 209 -12.92 3.08 4.49
N ARG A 210 -12.59 2.90 5.77
CA ARG A 210 -11.51 3.59 6.47
C ARG A 210 -10.11 3.29 5.91
N LEU A 211 -9.98 2.28 5.05
CA LEU A 211 -8.71 1.90 4.40
C LEU A 211 -8.43 2.72 3.12
N SER A 212 -9.43 3.48 2.63
CA SER A 212 -9.25 4.32 1.46
C SER A 212 -8.36 5.53 1.76
N LEU A 213 -7.33 5.70 0.94
CA LEU A 213 -6.43 6.85 0.89
C LEU A 213 -6.77 7.80 -0.28
N THR A 214 -7.88 7.56 -1.00
CA THR A 214 -8.26 8.33 -2.19
C THR A 214 -8.53 9.79 -1.87
N LYS A 215 -7.87 10.72 -2.56
CA LYS A 215 -8.05 12.17 -2.40
C LYS A 215 -8.66 12.83 -3.63
N CYS A 216 -9.14 14.05 -3.42
CA CYS A 216 -9.54 14.97 -4.48
C CYS A 216 -8.77 16.28 -4.29
N THR A 217 -8.44 16.95 -5.39
CA THR A 217 -7.68 18.20 -5.41
C THR A 217 -8.42 19.27 -6.22
N PRO A 218 -8.50 20.52 -5.73
CA PRO A 218 -8.24 20.88 -4.33
C PRO A 218 -9.31 20.25 -3.43
N ALA A 219 -9.17 20.37 -2.11
CA ALA A 219 -10.07 19.76 -1.13
C ALA A 219 -11.57 20.00 -1.47
N PRO A 220 -12.49 19.07 -1.11
CA PRO A 220 -13.92 19.21 -1.40
C PRO A 220 -14.47 20.59 -0.97
N GLY A 221 -15.00 21.36 -1.92
CA GLY A 221 -15.52 22.72 -1.68
C GLY A 221 -14.94 23.80 -2.60
N THR A 222 -13.85 23.52 -3.33
CA THR A 222 -13.29 24.42 -4.36
C THR A 222 -13.67 23.97 -5.77
N ASN A 223 -14.17 24.86 -6.64
CA ASN A 223 -14.57 24.49 -8.01
C ASN A 223 -13.49 24.92 -9.04
N PRO A 224 -12.96 24.02 -9.90
CA PRO A 224 -13.29 22.60 -10.03
C PRO A 224 -12.46 21.68 -9.12
N VAL A 225 -13.15 20.79 -8.39
CA VAL A 225 -12.55 19.61 -7.74
C VAL A 225 -12.26 18.56 -8.81
N HIS A 226 -11.07 17.96 -8.78
CA HIS A 226 -10.69 16.85 -9.64
C HIS A 226 -9.98 15.75 -8.86
N ILE A 227 -9.76 14.60 -9.49
CA ILE A 227 -9.15 13.42 -8.84
C ILE A 227 -7.73 13.24 -9.34
N ASN A 228 -6.91 14.24 -9.02
CA ASN A 228 -5.47 14.20 -9.26
C ASN A 228 -4.79 14.50 -7.94
N TYR A 229 -3.98 13.59 -7.44
CA TYR A 229 -3.36 13.72 -6.12
C TYR A 229 -2.09 12.88 -6.06
N HIS A 230 -1.31 13.07 -5.01
CA HIS A 230 -0.17 12.21 -4.75
C HIS A 230 -0.16 11.73 -3.30
N LEU A 231 0.40 10.53 -3.12
CA LEU A 231 0.67 9.91 -1.84
C LEU A 231 2.17 9.96 -1.60
N GLU A 232 2.58 10.28 -0.39
CA GLU A 232 3.96 10.18 0.06
C GLU A 232 4.11 8.99 0.99
N ILE A 233 5.13 8.17 0.72
CA ILE A 233 5.57 7.12 1.63
C ILE A 233 6.65 7.74 2.51
N LEU A 234 6.54 7.59 3.83
CA LEU A 234 7.46 8.15 4.81
C LEU A 234 8.54 7.12 5.17
N PRO A 235 9.82 7.53 5.33
CA PRO A 235 10.89 6.64 5.76
C PRO A 235 10.72 6.32 7.24
N THR A 236 10.49 5.06 7.58
CA THR A 236 10.18 4.69 8.96
C THR A 236 11.47 4.55 9.79
N LYS A 237 11.96 5.66 10.35
CA LYS A 237 12.79 5.65 11.57
C LYS A 237 12.06 6.43 12.66
N LYS A 238 11.35 5.69 13.52
CA LYS A 238 10.70 6.09 14.81
C LYS A 238 10.57 7.62 15.08
N PRO A 239 9.35 8.12 15.33
CA PRO A 239 9.20 9.06 16.43
C PRO A 239 9.58 8.32 17.72
N GLN A 240 10.44 8.92 18.54
CA GLN A 240 10.59 8.48 19.93
C GLN A 240 9.21 8.45 20.57
N LEU A 241 8.92 7.37 21.28
CA LEU A 241 7.62 7.06 21.87
C LEU A 241 7.33 7.98 23.06
N GLU A 242 7.34 9.29 22.88
CA GLU A 242 6.96 10.26 23.90
C GLU A 242 6.17 11.38 23.22
N THR A 243 4.86 11.41 23.51
CA THR A 243 3.89 12.46 23.15
C THR A 243 3.36 12.47 21.71
N MET A 244 2.38 11.62 21.43
CA MET A 244 1.34 11.94 20.44
C MET A 244 -0.03 11.84 21.11
N PRO A 245 -0.85 12.91 21.11
CA PRO A 245 -2.19 12.83 21.68
C PRO A 245 -3.03 11.86 20.86
N ALA A 246 -3.92 11.13 21.53
CA ALA A 246 -4.93 10.29 20.88
C ALA A 246 -5.79 11.16 19.96
N LEU A 247 -5.49 11.15 18.66
CA LEU A 247 -6.34 11.74 17.63
C LEU A 247 -7.36 10.67 17.23
N ASN A 248 -8.62 10.95 17.57
CA ASN A 248 -9.77 10.13 17.23
C ASN A 248 -9.90 9.92 15.70
N ASP A 249 -10.36 8.72 15.31
CA ASP A 249 -11.01 8.38 14.03
C ASP A 249 -10.21 8.38 12.70
N THR A 250 -8.89 8.24 12.72
CA THR A 250 -8.13 7.90 11.49
C THR A 250 -7.42 6.56 11.64
N PHE A 251 -7.74 5.58 10.78
CA PHE A 251 -6.92 4.38 10.67
C PHE A 251 -5.60 4.77 10.00
N TYR A 252 -4.51 4.57 10.74
CA TYR A 252 -3.16 4.90 10.32
C TYR A 252 -2.63 3.79 9.39
N ALA A 253 -2.36 4.12 8.14
CA ALA A 253 -1.18 3.57 7.46
C ALA A 253 -0.01 4.45 7.92
N PRO A 254 0.71 4.12 9.01
CA PRO A 254 1.56 5.06 9.74
C PRO A 254 2.73 5.62 8.91
N HIS A 255 2.98 5.07 7.73
CA HIS A 255 4.03 5.45 6.81
C HIS A 255 3.51 5.95 5.45
N ILE A 256 2.19 6.19 5.27
CA ILE A 256 1.64 6.76 4.03
C ILE A 256 0.86 8.04 4.33
N ARG A 257 1.31 9.16 3.76
CA ARG A 257 0.65 10.47 3.84
C ARG A 257 -0.04 10.78 2.52
N ALA A 258 -1.35 10.91 2.55
CA ALA A 258 -2.14 11.30 1.38
C ALA A 258 -2.29 12.82 1.30
N LEU A 259 -1.82 13.45 0.21
CA LEU A 259 -1.79 14.91 0.04
C LEU A 259 -2.74 15.37 -1.08
N ASP A 260 -3.46 16.46 -0.85
CA ASP A 260 -4.45 17.05 -1.77
C ASP A 260 -3.99 18.36 -2.43
N GLY A 261 -2.68 18.63 -2.42
CA GLY A 261 -2.06 19.85 -2.97
C GLY A 261 -2.43 21.17 -2.26
N SER A 262 -3.40 21.17 -1.34
CA SER A 262 -3.83 22.36 -0.61
C SER A 262 -3.17 22.47 0.77
N VAL A 263 -2.88 21.34 1.40
CA VAL A 263 -2.31 21.26 2.76
C VAL A 263 -0.80 21.51 2.81
N ALA A 264 -0.12 21.60 1.65
CA ALA A 264 1.33 21.89 1.61
C ALA A 264 1.70 23.32 2.07
N ARG A 265 0.73 24.24 2.25
CA ARG A 265 1.03 25.68 2.44
C ARG A 265 0.92 26.20 3.87
N SER A 266 0.20 25.57 4.79
CA SER A 266 -0.13 26.19 6.10
C SER A 266 0.14 25.36 7.36
N ALA A 267 0.62 24.12 7.25
CA ALA A 267 0.92 23.27 8.42
C ALA A 267 2.41 22.87 8.51
N LEU A 268 3.31 23.74 8.05
CA LEU A 268 4.75 23.48 8.01
C LEU A 268 5.37 23.74 9.40
N THR A 269 5.32 22.74 10.29
CA THR A 269 6.24 22.67 11.43
C THR A 269 7.60 22.16 10.97
N THR A 270 8.66 22.56 11.68
CA THR A 270 10.09 22.48 11.32
C THR A 270 10.70 21.08 11.29
N GLU A 271 9.92 20.00 11.31
CA GLU A 271 10.40 18.62 11.50
C GLU A 271 9.73 17.62 10.52
N HIS A 272 9.73 17.91 9.21
CA HIS A 272 9.26 16.91 8.24
C HIS A 272 10.41 16.12 7.63
N GLU A 273 10.37 14.81 7.85
CA GLU A 273 11.18 13.79 7.18
C GLU A 273 10.91 13.81 5.66
N GLN A 274 11.97 13.70 4.85
CA GLN A 274 11.84 13.59 3.40
C GLN A 274 11.05 12.32 3.03
N ALA A 275 10.10 12.41 2.10
CA ALA A 275 9.38 11.22 1.62
C ALA A 275 10.34 10.19 1.02
N ALA A 276 10.16 8.93 1.41
CA ALA A 276 10.89 7.77 0.93
C ALA A 276 10.44 7.30 -0.46
N ALA A 277 9.22 7.63 -0.88
CA ALA A 277 8.72 7.47 -2.25
C ALA A 277 7.44 8.31 -2.47
N ARG A 278 7.06 8.56 -3.73
CA ARG A 278 5.82 9.26 -4.12
C ARG A 278 5.03 8.51 -5.18
N ILE A 279 3.72 8.50 -5.02
CA ILE A 279 2.77 7.85 -5.94
C ILE A 279 1.78 8.89 -6.42
N TRP A 280 1.75 9.14 -7.73
CA TRP A 280 0.88 10.11 -8.37
C TRP A 280 -0.32 9.40 -9.01
N LEU A 281 -1.54 9.81 -8.68
CA LEU A 281 -2.76 9.27 -9.25
C LEU A 281 -3.40 10.35 -10.12
N LEU A 282 -3.47 10.09 -11.43
CA LEU A 282 -3.75 11.10 -12.45
C LEU A 282 -4.94 10.70 -13.33
N ASP A 283 -6.02 11.44 -13.23
CA ASP A 283 -7.24 11.27 -14.02
C ASP A 283 -6.96 11.56 -15.50
N SER A 284 -6.94 10.50 -16.31
CA SER A 284 -6.76 10.57 -17.76
C SER A 284 -8.05 10.91 -18.52
N GLY A 285 -9.16 11.12 -17.81
CA GLY A 285 -10.46 11.39 -18.41
C GLY A 285 -11.03 10.18 -19.15
N ARG A 286 -12.04 10.47 -19.98
CA ARG A 286 -12.87 9.44 -20.64
C ARG A 286 -12.66 9.40 -22.16
N ARG A 287 -12.95 10.52 -22.83
CA ARG A 287 -12.82 10.69 -24.28
C ARG A 287 -12.30 12.08 -24.55
N GLY A 288 -11.61 12.22 -25.68
CA GLY A 288 -11.12 13.50 -26.16
C GLY A 288 -9.91 14.04 -25.38
N CYS A 289 -8.94 14.56 -26.12
CA CYS A 289 -7.73 15.16 -25.54
C CYS A 289 -7.49 16.54 -26.16
N GLY A 290 -7.14 17.53 -25.32
CA GLY A 290 -6.80 18.88 -25.79
C GLY A 290 -7.93 19.60 -26.53
N GLY A 291 -9.19 19.37 -26.16
CA GLY A 291 -10.36 19.96 -26.83
C GLY A 291 -10.84 19.20 -28.07
N GLN A 292 -10.17 18.11 -28.48
CA GLN A 292 -10.68 17.21 -29.50
C GLN A 292 -11.80 16.34 -28.94
N SER A 293 -12.89 16.15 -29.69
CA SER A 293 -14.02 15.31 -29.29
C SER A 293 -13.88 13.83 -29.66
N ARG A 294 -12.99 13.50 -30.59
CA ARG A 294 -12.69 12.13 -31.04
C ARG A 294 -11.48 11.57 -30.30
N GLY A 295 -11.46 10.24 -30.11
CA GLY A 295 -10.35 9.52 -29.48
C GLY A 295 -10.48 9.40 -27.95
N TRP A 296 -9.48 8.79 -27.34
CA TRP A 296 -9.40 8.56 -25.89
C TRP A 296 -8.95 9.80 -25.12
N GLY A 297 -9.31 9.83 -23.83
CA GLY A 297 -8.98 10.93 -22.92
C GLY A 297 -7.50 10.99 -22.58
N CYS A 298 -7.01 12.18 -22.23
CA CYS A 298 -5.67 12.37 -21.70
C CYS A 298 -5.69 13.16 -20.39
N VAL A 299 -4.61 13.05 -19.61
CA VAL A 299 -4.36 13.95 -18.48
C VAL A 299 -4.38 15.40 -19.00
N PRO A 300 -5.29 16.26 -18.50
CA PRO A 300 -5.53 17.56 -19.10
C PRO A 300 -4.39 18.53 -18.80
N GLY A 301 -4.20 19.53 -19.68
CA GLY A 301 -3.12 20.51 -19.55
C GLY A 301 -3.06 21.25 -18.21
N ARG A 302 -4.21 21.45 -17.53
CA ARG A 302 -4.24 22.02 -16.17
C ARG A 302 -3.56 21.12 -15.14
N THR A 303 -3.76 19.81 -15.24
CA THR A 303 -3.14 18.82 -14.36
C THR A 303 -1.66 18.71 -14.67
N ILE A 304 -1.27 18.78 -15.94
CA ILE A 304 0.14 18.85 -16.36
C ILE A 304 0.85 20.04 -15.70
N LYS A 305 0.27 21.23 -15.76
CA LYS A 305 0.82 22.43 -15.09
C LYS A 305 0.90 22.26 -13.57
N TRP A 306 -0.11 21.64 -12.97
CA TRP A 306 -0.10 21.35 -11.53
C TRP A 306 1.05 20.39 -11.16
N ILE A 307 1.30 19.34 -11.95
CA ILE A 307 2.44 18.43 -11.71
C ILE A 307 3.77 19.20 -11.75
N GLU A 308 3.98 20.08 -12.74
CA GLU A 308 5.21 20.88 -12.83
C GLU A 308 5.40 21.77 -11.61
N GLN A 309 4.33 22.44 -11.15
CA GLN A 309 4.37 23.32 -9.98
C GLN A 309 4.61 22.54 -8.69
N GLU A 310 3.81 21.49 -8.45
CA GLU A 310 3.89 20.66 -7.26
C GLU A 310 5.24 19.96 -7.15
N ALA A 311 5.77 19.41 -8.26
CA ALA A 311 7.08 18.76 -8.26
C ALA A 311 8.22 19.76 -8.00
N ALA A 312 8.14 20.97 -8.53
CA ALA A 312 9.12 22.03 -8.23
C ALA A 312 9.07 22.42 -6.75
N ASP A 313 7.89 22.60 -6.18
CA ASP A 313 7.71 22.92 -4.76
C ASP A 313 8.28 21.81 -3.86
N LEU A 314 7.98 20.55 -4.17
CA LEU A 314 8.52 19.39 -3.45
C LEU A 314 10.06 19.29 -3.57
N ALA A 315 10.62 19.59 -4.74
CA ALA A 315 12.07 19.62 -4.95
C ALA A 315 12.73 20.74 -4.13
N HIS A 316 12.13 21.93 -4.09
CA HIS A 316 12.60 23.04 -3.25
C HIS A 316 12.53 22.71 -1.75
N GLN A 317 11.48 21.99 -1.31
CA GLN A 317 11.39 21.51 0.08
C GLN A 317 12.49 20.50 0.40
N ALA A 318 12.75 19.53 -0.49
CA ALA A 318 13.81 18.53 -0.30
C ALA A 318 15.21 19.15 -0.22
N GLN A 319 15.49 20.20 -0.99
CA GLN A 319 16.78 20.92 -0.95
C GLN A 319 17.05 21.63 0.38
N ARG A 320 16.01 21.99 1.15
CA ARG A 320 16.17 22.64 2.46
C ARG A 320 16.55 21.64 3.56
N TRP A 321 16.49 20.34 3.29
CA TRP A 321 16.79 19.31 4.26
C TRP A 321 18.30 19.09 4.39
N SER A 322 18.80 19.10 5.62
CA SER A 322 20.22 19.12 5.97
C SER A 322 20.92 17.74 5.92
N GLY A 323 20.18 16.65 5.69
CA GLY A 323 20.70 15.27 5.68
C GLY A 323 21.16 14.73 4.32
N GLY A 324 21.18 15.57 3.27
CA GLY A 324 21.60 15.20 1.92
C GLY A 324 20.45 14.80 1.00
N PHE A 325 20.64 14.96 -0.32
CA PHE A 325 19.62 14.67 -1.33
C PHE A 325 19.64 13.18 -1.70
N SER A 326 18.66 12.40 -1.22
CA SER A 326 18.35 11.10 -1.82
C SER A 326 17.26 11.29 -2.88
N PRO A 327 17.40 10.76 -4.12
CA PRO A 327 16.32 10.79 -5.09
C PRO A 327 15.08 10.09 -4.52
N THR A 328 13.98 10.82 -4.37
CA THR A 328 12.71 10.20 -3.93
C THR A 328 12.12 9.41 -5.12
N PRO A 329 12.07 8.06 -5.06
CA PRO A 329 11.41 7.24 -6.07
C PRO A 329 10.00 7.74 -6.31
N SER A 330 9.66 8.03 -7.57
CA SER A 330 8.34 8.59 -7.91
C SER A 330 7.75 7.89 -9.12
N LEU A 331 6.50 7.44 -9.00
CA LEU A 331 5.75 6.78 -10.07
C LEU A 331 4.33 7.33 -10.17
N SER A 332 3.69 7.07 -11.29
CA SER A 332 2.33 7.52 -11.57
C SER A 332 1.42 6.40 -12.06
N PHE A 333 0.13 6.56 -11.78
CA PHE A 333 -0.96 5.76 -12.32
C PHE A 333 -1.88 6.65 -13.12
N VAL A 334 -2.16 6.22 -14.35
CA VAL A 334 -3.18 6.77 -15.25
C VAL A 334 -4.03 5.61 -15.71
N HIS A 335 -5.31 5.80 -16.02
CA HIS A 335 -6.07 4.68 -16.57
C HIS A 335 -5.73 4.47 -18.05
N ILE A 336 -5.93 5.50 -18.88
CA ILE A 336 -5.69 5.46 -20.33
C ILE A 336 -4.19 5.64 -20.62
N PRO A 337 -3.58 4.76 -21.43
CA PRO A 337 -2.15 4.82 -21.71
C PRO A 337 -1.79 6.05 -22.54
N PRO A 338 -0.77 6.85 -22.18
CA PRO A 338 -0.26 7.93 -23.02
C PRO A 338 0.38 7.38 -24.31
N PRO A 339 0.47 8.19 -25.39
CA PRO A 339 0.94 7.71 -26.70
C PRO A 339 2.35 7.09 -26.71
N GLU A 340 3.20 7.43 -25.74
CA GLU A 340 4.53 6.85 -25.59
C GLU A 340 4.53 5.33 -25.34
N PHE A 341 3.41 4.73 -24.93
CA PHE A 341 3.27 3.27 -24.87
C PHE A 341 3.48 2.59 -26.23
N LEU A 342 3.18 3.29 -27.34
CA LEU A 342 3.50 2.81 -28.70
C LEU A 342 5.02 2.68 -28.92
N GLN A 343 5.80 3.59 -28.34
CA GLN A 343 7.26 3.54 -28.38
C GLN A 343 7.79 2.48 -27.41
N ALA A 344 7.19 2.37 -26.22
CA ALA A 344 7.55 1.35 -25.26
C ALA A 344 7.47 -0.04 -25.88
N TRP A 345 6.37 -0.39 -26.55
CA TRP A 345 6.25 -1.70 -27.20
C TRP A 345 7.35 -2.00 -28.23
N ARG A 346 7.87 -0.97 -28.91
CA ARG A 346 8.97 -1.10 -29.90
C ARG A 346 10.36 -1.17 -29.25
N SER A 347 10.46 -0.93 -27.95
CA SER A 347 11.72 -0.96 -27.21
C SER A 347 12.25 -2.40 -27.07
N PRO A 348 13.55 -2.66 -27.29
CA PRO A 348 14.16 -3.98 -27.01
C PRO A 348 14.07 -4.40 -25.53
N SER A 349 13.86 -3.42 -24.65
CA SER A 349 13.67 -3.62 -23.21
C SER A 349 12.33 -4.27 -22.85
N THR A 350 11.39 -4.35 -23.80
CA THR A 350 10.03 -4.72 -23.52
C THR A 350 9.87 -6.18 -23.11
N ARG A 351 9.05 -6.40 -22.09
CA ARG A 351 8.71 -7.73 -21.57
C ARG A 351 7.21 -7.81 -21.32
N GLY A 352 6.64 -9.00 -21.48
CA GLY A 352 5.21 -9.23 -21.34
C GLY A 352 4.50 -9.25 -22.69
N ASN A 353 3.18 -9.05 -22.66
CA ASN A 353 2.32 -9.32 -23.79
C ASN A 353 1.62 -8.06 -24.30
N LYS A 354 1.49 -7.97 -25.62
CA LYS A 354 0.60 -7.04 -26.29
C LYS A 354 -0.28 -7.81 -27.26
N TRP A 355 -1.53 -8.00 -26.91
CA TRP A 355 -2.48 -8.79 -27.69
C TRP A 355 -3.60 -7.97 -28.33
N GLU A 356 -3.60 -6.66 -28.10
CA GLU A 356 -4.50 -5.72 -28.78
C GLU A 356 -3.78 -4.41 -29.14
N ALA A 357 -4.47 -3.52 -29.85
CA ALA A 357 -3.96 -2.19 -30.14
C ALA A 357 -3.80 -1.38 -28.85
N ILE A 358 -2.83 -0.47 -28.81
CA ILE A 358 -2.71 0.45 -27.68
C ILE A 358 -3.72 1.57 -27.87
N ALA A 359 -4.73 1.65 -27.02
CA ALA A 359 -5.84 2.58 -27.14
C ALA A 359 -5.51 3.94 -26.51
N CYS A 360 -4.40 4.55 -26.95
CA CYS A 360 -3.97 5.87 -26.47
C CYS A 360 -4.75 7.02 -27.13
N PRO A 361 -4.65 8.25 -26.58
CA PRO A 361 -5.17 9.45 -27.22
C PRO A 361 -4.53 9.72 -28.59
N SER A 362 -5.27 10.40 -29.47
CA SER A 362 -4.76 10.88 -30.77
C SER A 362 -3.73 12.00 -30.62
N LEU A 363 -3.86 12.80 -29.56
CA LEU A 363 -2.97 13.90 -29.23
C LEU A 363 -2.02 13.46 -28.12
N ASN A 364 -0.71 13.68 -28.31
CA ASN A 364 0.24 13.61 -27.22
C ASN A 364 0.19 14.90 -26.41
N SER A 365 -0.27 14.82 -25.16
CA SER A 365 -0.37 15.96 -24.24
C SER A 365 0.97 16.43 -23.68
N GLY A 366 2.05 15.67 -23.90
CA GLY A 366 3.38 15.91 -23.30
C GLY A 366 3.53 15.38 -21.89
N LEU A 367 2.57 14.58 -21.40
CA LEU A 367 2.55 14.04 -20.02
C LEU A 367 3.86 13.35 -19.66
N VAL A 368 4.34 12.39 -20.46
CA VAL A 368 5.54 11.61 -20.13
C VAL A 368 6.78 12.49 -20.05
N SER A 369 6.90 13.48 -20.93
CA SER A 369 7.97 14.48 -20.90
C SER A 369 7.96 15.32 -19.63
N VAL A 370 6.78 15.70 -19.15
CA VAL A 370 6.59 16.48 -17.91
C VAL A 370 6.93 15.62 -16.70
N LEU A 371 6.41 14.39 -16.64
CA LEU A 371 6.71 13.44 -15.57
C LEU A 371 8.21 13.19 -15.45
N ARG A 372 8.90 12.98 -16.58
CA ARG A 372 10.37 12.83 -16.61
C ARG A 372 11.09 14.04 -16.01
N ARG A 373 10.72 15.27 -16.41
CA ARG A 373 11.31 16.50 -15.85
C ARG A 373 11.03 16.68 -14.35
N ALA A 374 9.89 16.18 -13.90
CA ALA A 374 9.48 16.15 -12.50
C ALA A 374 10.10 14.98 -11.69
N ASN A 375 11.04 14.22 -12.28
CA ASN A 375 11.64 13.02 -11.68
C ASN A 375 10.63 11.92 -11.31
N ILE A 376 9.51 11.85 -12.05
CA ILE A 376 8.52 10.77 -11.98
C ILE A 376 8.80 9.80 -13.12
N THR A 377 9.47 8.70 -12.80
CA THR A 377 10.18 7.86 -13.78
C THR A 377 9.47 6.54 -14.09
N ALA A 378 8.24 6.34 -13.61
CA ALA A 378 7.40 5.23 -14.01
C ALA A 378 5.92 5.63 -14.17
N VAL A 379 5.26 5.06 -15.18
CA VAL A 379 3.84 5.23 -15.48
C VAL A 379 3.19 3.86 -15.63
N TYR A 380 2.15 3.63 -14.85
CA TYR A 380 1.36 2.40 -14.86
C TYR A 380 -0.05 2.69 -15.38
N SER A 381 -0.56 1.82 -16.25
CA SER A 381 -1.83 2.01 -16.97
C SER A 381 -2.69 0.76 -16.99
N GLY A 382 -4.01 0.91 -17.17
CA GLY A 382 -4.97 -0.18 -17.39
C GLY A 382 -5.52 -0.14 -18.81
N HIS A 383 -6.85 -0.17 -18.95
CA HIS A 383 -7.62 0.18 -20.16
C HIS A 383 -7.57 -0.85 -21.30
N ASP A 384 -6.37 -1.28 -21.71
CA ASP A 384 -6.19 -2.29 -22.75
C ASP A 384 -6.14 -3.69 -22.12
N HIS A 385 -7.30 -4.34 -22.04
CA HIS A 385 -7.55 -5.54 -21.22
C HIS A 385 -6.67 -6.77 -21.53
N ASN A 386 -6.04 -6.83 -22.71
CA ASN A 386 -5.21 -7.93 -23.17
C ASN A 386 -3.70 -7.59 -23.18
N ASN A 387 -3.34 -6.37 -22.79
CA ASN A 387 -1.95 -5.93 -22.70
C ASN A 387 -1.47 -6.02 -21.23
N ASP A 388 -0.23 -6.46 -21.03
CA ASP A 388 0.41 -6.51 -19.71
C ASP A 388 1.92 -6.24 -19.77
N PHE A 389 2.39 -5.66 -20.88
CA PHE A 389 3.81 -5.46 -21.07
C PHE A 389 4.34 -4.29 -20.23
N VAL A 390 5.65 -4.31 -20.02
CA VAL A 390 6.46 -3.19 -19.52
C VAL A 390 7.50 -2.85 -20.57
N GLY A 391 7.79 -1.56 -20.76
CA GLY A 391 8.89 -1.08 -21.58
C GLY A 391 9.51 0.20 -21.01
N LEU A 392 10.70 0.54 -21.48
CA LEU A 392 11.45 1.73 -21.06
C LEU A 392 11.63 2.67 -22.25
N VAL A 393 11.23 3.93 -22.08
CA VAL A 393 11.32 5.00 -23.08
C VAL A 393 11.96 6.21 -22.42
N GLN A 394 13.14 6.63 -22.91
CA GLN A 394 13.83 7.82 -22.41
C GLN A 394 14.02 7.86 -20.87
N GLY A 395 14.30 6.70 -20.26
CA GLY A 395 14.45 6.57 -18.81
C GLY A 395 13.14 6.54 -18.02
N VAL A 396 11.97 6.59 -18.68
CA VAL A 396 10.66 6.43 -18.05
C VAL A 396 10.09 5.04 -18.36
N ARG A 397 9.78 4.29 -17.31
CA ARG A 397 9.07 3.01 -17.44
C ARG A 397 7.61 3.26 -17.79
N LEU A 398 7.09 2.50 -18.75
CA LEU A 398 5.69 2.49 -19.15
C LEU A 398 5.19 1.04 -19.05
N ALA A 399 4.19 0.78 -18.20
CA ALA A 399 3.73 -0.57 -17.89
C ALA A 399 2.21 -0.70 -17.79
N TYR A 400 1.65 -1.79 -18.30
CA TYR A 400 0.25 -2.13 -18.10
C TYR A 400 0.03 -2.97 -16.84
N GLY A 401 -1.00 -2.67 -16.06
CA GLY A 401 -1.59 -3.57 -15.07
C GLY A 401 -2.38 -4.65 -15.82
N ARG A 402 -2.10 -5.93 -15.55
CA ARG A 402 -2.90 -7.00 -16.16
C ARG A 402 -4.35 -6.87 -15.68
N LYS A 403 -5.32 -6.99 -16.59
CA LYS A 403 -6.74 -7.01 -16.23
C LYS A 403 -7.02 -8.02 -15.12
N SER A 404 -7.72 -7.53 -14.10
CA SER A 404 -8.06 -8.30 -12.90
C SER A 404 -9.50 -8.83 -12.95
N GLY A 405 -10.40 -8.12 -13.64
CA GLY A 405 -11.83 -8.42 -13.67
C GLY A 405 -12.24 -9.56 -14.60
N TYR A 406 -13.37 -10.18 -14.28
CA TYR A 406 -14.14 -11.04 -15.19
C TYR A 406 -15.21 -10.29 -15.97
N GLY A 407 -15.61 -9.08 -15.53
CA GLY A 407 -16.47 -8.20 -16.32
C GLY A 407 -15.73 -7.55 -17.49
N GLY A 408 -16.46 -7.05 -18.47
CA GLY A 408 -15.92 -6.49 -19.70
C GLY A 408 -15.28 -7.55 -20.60
N TYR A 409 -14.67 -7.13 -21.71
CA TYR A 409 -13.96 -8.05 -22.59
C TYR A 409 -12.61 -8.48 -22.01
N GLY A 410 -12.07 -9.60 -22.46
CA GLY A 410 -10.71 -10.01 -22.13
C GLY A 410 -10.46 -10.41 -20.66
N PRO A 411 -9.20 -10.72 -20.30
CA PRO A 411 -8.11 -10.95 -21.24
C PRO A 411 -8.42 -12.16 -22.13
N ARG A 412 -7.63 -12.39 -23.19
CA ARG A 412 -7.81 -13.56 -24.09
C ARG A 412 -7.95 -14.85 -23.26
N PRO A 413 -8.75 -15.84 -23.68
CA PRO A 413 -9.01 -17.05 -22.89
C PRO A 413 -7.76 -17.82 -22.41
N VAL A 414 -6.64 -17.69 -23.13
CA VAL A 414 -5.35 -18.32 -22.81
C VAL A 414 -4.55 -17.58 -21.72
N THR A 415 -4.98 -16.37 -21.35
CA THR A 415 -4.29 -15.51 -20.38
C THR A 415 -5.08 -15.50 -19.08
N SER A 416 -4.50 -16.03 -18.01
CA SER A 416 -5.08 -15.91 -16.67
C SER A 416 -5.13 -14.45 -16.22
N ARG A 417 -6.18 -14.10 -15.47
CA ARG A 417 -6.28 -12.79 -14.82
C ARG A 417 -5.26 -12.68 -13.70
N GLY A 418 -5.06 -11.46 -13.23
CA GLY A 418 -4.10 -11.19 -12.18
C GLY A 418 -3.96 -9.71 -11.90
N ALA A 419 -2.86 -9.36 -11.26
CA ALA A 419 -2.52 -8.00 -10.90
C ALA A 419 -1.04 -7.75 -11.13
N ARG A 420 -0.67 -6.49 -11.34
CA ARG A 420 0.74 -6.10 -11.32
C ARG A 420 1.18 -5.87 -9.90
N VAL A 421 2.37 -6.35 -9.58
CA VAL A 421 3.06 -6.08 -8.32
C VAL A 421 4.29 -5.23 -8.61
N ILE A 422 4.51 -4.20 -7.81
CA ILE A 422 5.61 -3.24 -7.91
C ILE A 422 6.30 -3.22 -6.56
N LEU A 423 7.62 -3.40 -6.54
CA LEU A 423 8.43 -3.31 -5.34
C LEU A 423 9.32 -2.09 -5.44
N LEU A 424 9.02 -1.05 -4.66
CA LEU A 424 9.88 0.10 -4.51
C LEU A 424 10.92 -0.16 -3.43
N ARG A 425 12.06 0.52 -3.59
CA ARG A 425 13.09 0.59 -2.57
C ARG A 425 13.51 2.03 -2.38
N GLU A 426 13.76 2.42 -1.14
CA GLU A 426 14.25 3.75 -0.81
C GLU A 426 15.53 4.08 -1.59
N GLY A 427 15.55 5.25 -2.23
CA GLY A 427 16.68 5.70 -3.05
C GLY A 427 16.84 4.97 -4.41
N GLU A 428 15.99 3.99 -4.75
CA GLU A 428 15.99 3.32 -6.04
C GLU A 428 15.06 4.02 -7.05
N ASP A 429 15.56 4.29 -8.26
CA ASP A 429 14.75 4.89 -9.33
C ASP A 429 13.54 3.99 -9.68
N ALA A 430 12.33 4.57 -9.69
CA ALA A 430 11.10 3.83 -9.96
C ALA A 430 11.05 3.18 -11.37
N SER A 431 11.84 3.70 -12.33
CA SER A 431 11.98 3.12 -13.67
C SER A 431 12.64 1.73 -13.67
N VAL A 432 13.40 1.40 -12.62
CA VAL A 432 14.16 0.15 -12.51
C VAL A 432 13.62 -0.79 -11.42
N ALA A 433 12.74 -0.29 -10.54
CA ALA A 433 12.05 -1.05 -9.50
C ALA A 433 11.57 -2.44 -9.97
N PRO A 434 11.77 -3.54 -9.23
CA PRO A 434 11.25 -4.84 -9.65
C PRO A 434 9.72 -4.84 -9.82
N THR A 435 9.23 -5.45 -10.91
CA THR A 435 7.78 -5.64 -11.14
C THR A 435 7.48 -6.98 -11.80
N TRP A 436 6.31 -7.53 -11.50
CA TRP A 436 5.83 -8.80 -12.05
C TRP A 436 4.31 -8.80 -12.15
N ILE A 437 3.76 -9.77 -12.87
CA ILE A 437 2.35 -10.13 -12.74
C ILE A 437 2.22 -11.29 -11.78
N ARG A 438 1.33 -11.15 -10.80
CA ARG A 438 0.80 -12.26 -10.00
C ARG A 438 -0.54 -12.68 -10.59
N THR A 439 -0.65 -13.93 -11.04
CA THR A 439 -1.92 -14.45 -11.58
C THR A 439 -2.86 -14.91 -10.47
N GLU A 440 -4.15 -15.04 -10.82
CA GLU A 440 -5.19 -15.63 -9.96
C GLU A 440 -4.87 -17.07 -9.52
N ASN A 441 -4.02 -17.77 -10.27
CA ASN A 441 -3.54 -19.13 -9.93
C ASN A 441 -2.23 -19.11 -9.12
N GLY A 442 -1.79 -17.94 -8.65
CA GLY A 442 -0.59 -17.77 -7.85
C GLY A 442 0.72 -17.80 -8.64
N VAL A 443 0.71 -17.80 -9.99
CA VAL A 443 1.94 -17.81 -10.79
C VAL A 443 2.56 -16.40 -10.84
N LYS A 444 3.88 -16.33 -10.67
CA LYS A 444 4.68 -15.10 -10.79
C LYS A 444 5.32 -15.01 -12.17
N HIS A 445 4.95 -13.99 -12.95
CA HIS A 445 5.61 -13.66 -14.22
C HIS A 445 6.47 -12.41 -14.01
N LEU A 446 7.77 -12.61 -13.79
CA LEU A 446 8.70 -11.49 -13.65
C LEU A 446 8.80 -10.72 -14.96
N GLN A 447 8.60 -9.41 -14.88
CA GLN A 447 8.61 -8.49 -16.01
C GLN A 447 9.41 -7.26 -15.59
N ALA A 448 10.72 -7.39 -15.48
CA ALA A 448 11.61 -6.27 -15.26
C ALA A 448 12.50 -6.08 -16.49
N PRO A 449 12.91 -4.84 -16.84
CA PRO A 449 14.00 -4.64 -17.79
C PRO A 449 15.21 -5.43 -17.28
N THR A 450 15.91 -6.15 -18.16
CA THR A 450 17.15 -6.84 -17.75
C THR A 450 18.16 -5.80 -17.28
N TRP A 451 18.85 -6.07 -16.16
CA TRP A 451 19.83 -5.17 -15.53
C TRP A 451 20.89 -4.62 -16.50
N GLU A 452 21.21 -5.37 -17.56
CA GLU A 452 22.12 -4.95 -18.62
C GLU A 452 21.59 -3.77 -19.45
N ILE A 453 20.27 -3.70 -19.69
CA ILE A 453 19.64 -2.59 -20.42
C ILE A 453 19.57 -1.34 -19.55
N VAL A 454 19.32 -1.50 -18.25
CA VAL A 454 19.37 -0.42 -17.27
C VAL A 454 20.76 0.23 -17.23
N LYS A 455 21.84 -0.59 -17.19
CA LYS A 455 23.22 -0.08 -17.28
C LYS A 455 23.52 0.63 -18.59
N MET A 456 23.00 0.12 -19.71
CA MET A 456 23.24 0.70 -21.04
C MET A 456 22.61 2.09 -21.16
N LEU A 457 21.38 2.26 -20.63
CA LEU A 457 20.68 3.55 -20.63
C LEU A 457 21.27 4.54 -19.62
N ALA A 458 21.69 4.06 -18.45
CA ALA A 458 22.42 4.89 -17.48
C ALA A 458 23.72 5.47 -18.06
N ARG A 459 24.42 4.71 -18.91
CA ARG A 459 25.63 5.18 -19.61
C ARG A 459 25.32 6.21 -20.71
N GLN A 460 24.20 6.10 -21.40
CA GLN A 460 23.79 7.08 -22.43
C GLN A 460 23.48 8.46 -21.81
N ASN A 461 22.80 8.50 -20.67
CA ASN A 461 22.53 9.76 -19.95
C ASN A 461 23.81 10.45 -19.44
N MET A 462 24.89 9.72 -19.14
CA MET A 462 26.17 10.33 -18.76
C MET A 462 26.93 10.92 -19.95
N CYS A 463 26.76 10.39 -21.17
CA CYS A 463 27.37 10.93 -22.38
C CYS A 463 26.66 12.16 -22.93
N GLU A 464 25.37 12.35 -22.64
CA GLU A 464 24.62 13.56 -23.05
C GLU A 464 24.87 14.76 -22.12
N GLN A 465 25.50 14.54 -20.96
CA GLN A 465 25.85 15.58 -19.98
C GLN A 465 27.35 15.97 -20.00
N SER A 466 28.16 15.32 -20.83
CA SER A 466 29.58 15.61 -21.09
C SER A 466 29.75 16.24 -22.46
#